data_AF-B7G8B8-F1
#
_entry.id   AF-B7G8B8-F1
#
_cell.length_a   1.000
_cell.length_b   1.000
_cell.length_c   1.000
_cell.angle_alpha   90.00
_cell.angle_beta   90.00
_cell.angle_gamma   90.00
#
_symmetry.space_group_name_H-M   'P 1'
#
loop_
_entity.id
_entity.type
_entity.pdbx_description
1 polymer ?
#
loop_
_entity_poly.entity_id
_entity_poly.type
_entity_poly.pdbx_seq_one_letter_code
_entity_poly.pdbx_strand_id
1 'polypeptide(L)'
;MGNVWGRDKPLKEVLRENKRMINRAVRELDREKAGLEREEKRLTIEIKKAAKENQMQSVKIMAKDLVRTRQYITKFIEMRSHLQGCALKLQTVKSHQAMAEAMQNTAKAMGKMNKAVNVPTITKMMAEFEKENARTDMMQEVMGDAIDDALEGEGTEEEEDRIVGQVLDEIGITFGEELPATAGLTVPTNGVAEGPTKVAAVAGGG
;
A
#
# COMPACT_ATOMS: atom_id res chain seq x y z
N MET A 1 35.41 30.49 -5.79
CA MET A 1 34.47 31.37 -6.53
C MET A 1 33.73 30.51 -7.53
N GLY A 2 32.42 30.33 -7.38
CA GLY A 2 31.61 29.48 -8.28
C GLY A 2 30.13 29.81 -8.18
N ASN A 3 29.65 30.54 -9.18
CA ASN A 3 28.26 30.80 -9.58
C ASN A 3 27.31 31.44 -8.55
N VAL A 4 27.38 32.77 -8.46
CA VAL A 4 26.42 33.64 -7.74
C VAL A 4 25.29 34.16 -8.65
N TRP A 5 25.30 33.85 -9.96
CA TRP A 5 24.27 34.28 -10.93
C TRP A 5 23.59 33.06 -11.58
N GLY A 6 22.90 32.25 -10.77
CA GLY A 6 21.97 31.26 -11.29
C GLY A 6 20.69 31.97 -11.72
N ARG A 7 20.46 32.11 -13.04
CA ARG A 7 19.12 32.47 -13.54
C ARG A 7 18.12 31.47 -12.97
N ASP A 8 17.07 31.96 -12.33
CA ASP A 8 15.95 31.13 -11.91
C ASP A 8 15.47 30.31 -13.11
N LYS A 9 15.40 28.98 -12.93
CA LYS A 9 14.94 28.07 -13.99
C LYS A 9 13.55 28.54 -14.46
N PRO A 10 13.30 28.65 -15.77
CA PRO A 10 11.99 29.05 -16.26
C PRO A 10 10.92 28.08 -15.72
N LEU A 11 9.75 28.60 -15.33
CA LEU A 11 8.67 27.80 -14.72
C LEU A 11 8.37 26.51 -15.49
N LYS A 12 8.45 26.54 -16.83
CA LYS A 12 8.23 25.37 -17.69
C LYS A 12 9.25 24.25 -17.46
N GLU A 13 10.50 24.60 -17.16
CA GLU A 13 11.57 23.66 -16.85
C GLU A 13 11.41 23.08 -15.44
N VAL A 14 11.07 23.91 -14.46
CA VAL A 14 10.74 23.49 -13.09
C VAL A 14 9.57 22.50 -13.08
N LEU A 15 8.47 22.81 -13.78
CA LEU A 15 7.33 21.92 -13.92
C LEU A 15 7.71 20.58 -14.59
N ARG A 16 8.63 20.60 -15.57
CA ARG A 16 9.10 19.37 -16.24
C ARG A 16 9.98 18.53 -15.32
N GLU A 17 10.86 19.17 -14.56
CA GLU A 17 11.73 18.52 -13.58
C GLU A 17 10.92 17.89 -12.44
N ASN A 18 9.98 18.64 -11.86
CA ASN A 18 9.08 18.15 -10.82
C ASN A 18 8.24 16.96 -11.30
N LYS A 19 7.70 17.01 -12.53
CA LYS A 19 6.97 15.86 -13.11
C LYS A 19 7.86 14.62 -13.21
N ARG A 20 9.13 14.78 -13.58
CA ARG A 20 10.10 13.67 -13.65
C ARG A 20 10.42 13.13 -12.27
N MET A 21 10.60 14.00 -11.26
CA MET A 21 10.84 13.58 -9.88
C MET A 21 9.66 12.79 -9.32
N ILE A 22 8.43 13.29 -9.49
CA ILE A 22 7.21 12.58 -9.07
C ILE A 22 7.12 11.21 -9.75
N ASN A 23 7.37 11.12 -11.06
CA ASN A 23 7.34 9.83 -11.76
C ASN A 23 8.43 8.85 -11.29
N ARG A 24 9.60 9.34 -10.85
CA ARG A 24 10.64 8.49 -10.27
C ARG A 24 10.20 7.97 -8.89
N ALA A 25 9.68 8.85 -8.04
CA ALA A 25 9.17 8.51 -6.73
C ALA A 25 8.03 7.48 -6.83
N VAL A 26 7.07 7.66 -7.74
CA VAL A 26 5.99 6.67 -7.98
C VAL A 26 6.56 5.29 -8.29
N ARG A 27 7.57 5.19 -9.17
CA ARG A 27 8.21 3.92 -9.52
C ARG A 27 8.99 3.30 -8.35
N GLU A 28 9.52 4.14 -7.47
CA GLU A 28 10.21 3.69 -6.27
C GLU A 28 9.23 3.12 -5.25
N LEU A 29 8.12 3.82 -4.99
CA LEU A 29 7.02 3.32 -4.17
C LEU A 29 6.45 2.00 -4.71
N ASP A 30 6.26 1.88 -6.03
CA ASP A 30 5.80 0.63 -6.65
C ASP A 30 6.81 -0.54 -6.44
N ARG A 31 8.13 -0.24 -6.44
CA ARG A 31 9.17 -1.26 -6.16
C ARG A 31 9.18 -1.68 -4.70
N GLU A 32 9.06 -0.72 -3.77
CA GLU A 32 9.02 -0.98 -2.33
C GLU A 32 7.76 -1.78 -1.96
N LYS A 33 6.60 -1.40 -2.49
CA LYS A 33 5.35 -2.15 -2.38
C LYS A 33 5.53 -3.60 -2.85
N ALA A 34 6.12 -3.81 -4.03
CA ALA A 34 6.35 -5.16 -4.53
C ALA A 34 7.34 -5.97 -3.67
N GLY A 35 8.23 -5.30 -2.93
CA GLY A 35 9.08 -5.90 -1.91
C GLY A 35 8.27 -6.39 -0.71
N LEU A 36 7.43 -5.52 -0.15
CA LEU A 36 6.55 -5.85 0.97
C LEU A 36 5.54 -6.95 0.64
N GLU A 37 4.98 -6.98 -0.57
CA GLU A 37 4.09 -8.07 -1.01
C GLU A 37 4.79 -9.43 -1.06
N ARG A 38 6.11 -9.45 -1.34
CA ARG A 38 6.90 -10.69 -1.28
C ARG A 38 7.15 -11.11 0.17
N GLU A 39 7.42 -10.15 1.04
CA GLU A 39 7.59 -10.38 2.47
C GLU A 39 6.30 -10.86 3.13
N GLU A 40 5.14 -10.28 2.79
CA GLU A 40 3.82 -10.73 3.24
C GLU A 40 3.59 -12.21 2.90
N LYS A 41 3.91 -12.61 1.66
CA LYS A 41 3.80 -14.01 1.23
C LYS A 41 4.75 -14.92 2.02
N ARG A 42 5.98 -14.47 2.28
CA ARG A 42 6.97 -15.23 3.09
C ARG A 42 6.47 -15.41 4.52
N LEU A 43 6.05 -14.32 5.18
CA LEU A 43 5.50 -14.34 6.53
C LEU A 43 4.27 -15.24 6.63
N THR A 44 3.39 -15.22 5.62
CA THR A 44 2.23 -16.12 5.58
C THR A 44 2.64 -17.60 5.61
N ILE A 45 3.69 -17.98 4.86
CA ILE A 45 4.20 -19.36 4.84
C ILE A 45 4.85 -19.72 6.19
N GLU A 46 5.63 -18.80 6.77
CA GLU A 46 6.31 -18.99 8.06
C GLU A 46 5.31 -19.13 9.21
N ILE A 47 4.28 -18.28 9.26
CA ILE A 47 3.16 -18.38 10.22
C ILE A 47 2.47 -19.73 10.09
N LYS A 48 2.19 -20.19 8.85
CA LYS A 48 1.58 -21.50 8.62
C LYS A 48 2.42 -22.64 9.18
N LYS A 49 3.73 -22.58 9.00
CA LYS A 49 4.66 -23.59 9.50
C LYS A 49 4.73 -23.57 11.03
N ALA A 50 4.91 -22.39 11.64
CA ALA A 50 5.01 -22.25 13.09
C ALA A 50 3.72 -22.64 13.82
N ALA A 51 2.55 -22.37 13.22
CA ALA A 51 1.27 -22.80 13.76
C ALA A 51 1.13 -24.34 13.77
N LYS A 52 1.57 -25.04 12.71
CA LYS A 52 1.59 -26.51 12.66
C LYS A 52 2.56 -27.12 13.68
N GLU A 53 3.66 -26.45 13.95
CA GLU A 53 4.64 -26.83 14.99
C GLU A 53 4.19 -26.44 16.40
N ASN A 54 2.98 -25.88 16.55
CA ASN A 54 2.37 -25.44 17.80
C ASN A 54 3.20 -24.37 18.56
N GLN A 55 3.98 -23.57 17.85
CA GLN A 55 4.83 -22.49 18.40
C GLN A 55 4.07 -21.17 18.52
N MET A 56 3.07 -21.12 19.40
CA MET A 56 2.11 -20.01 19.45
C MET A 56 2.72 -18.64 19.76
N GLN A 57 3.80 -18.57 20.55
CA GLN A 57 4.52 -17.31 20.81
C GLN A 57 5.17 -16.75 19.53
N SER A 58 5.72 -17.62 18.69
CA SER A 58 6.32 -17.23 17.41
C SER A 58 5.24 -16.76 16.43
N VAL A 59 4.11 -17.49 16.38
CA VAL A 59 2.93 -17.12 15.59
C VAL A 59 2.41 -15.73 15.97
N LYS A 60 2.33 -15.42 17.27
CA LYS A 60 1.89 -14.10 17.75
C LYS A 60 2.78 -12.97 17.24
N ILE A 61 4.10 -13.14 17.30
CA ILE A 61 5.06 -12.12 16.82
C ILE A 61 4.95 -11.96 15.29
N MET A 62 4.98 -13.07 14.54
CA MET A 62 4.90 -13.03 13.09
C MET A 62 3.56 -12.49 12.57
N ALA A 63 2.46 -12.77 13.27
CA ALA A 63 1.15 -12.22 12.92
C ALA A 63 1.10 -10.69 13.06
N LYS A 64 1.73 -10.11 14.10
CA LYS A 64 1.87 -8.65 14.22
C LYS A 64 2.66 -8.07 13.06
N ASP A 65 3.76 -8.72 12.69
CA ASP A 65 4.59 -8.27 11.57
C ASP A 65 3.86 -8.39 10.22
N LEU A 66 3.01 -9.41 10.04
CA LEU A 66 2.14 -9.53 8.87
C LEU A 66 1.14 -8.36 8.78
N VAL A 67 0.47 -8.03 9.88
CA VAL A 67 -0.49 -6.91 9.93
C VAL A 67 0.20 -5.59 9.65
N ARG A 68 1.35 -5.33 10.27
CA ARG A 68 2.18 -4.15 9.98
C ARG A 68 2.56 -4.09 8.50
N THR A 69 3.01 -5.20 7.94
CA THR A 69 3.38 -5.29 6.51
C THR A 69 2.20 -4.92 5.60
N ARG A 70 1.00 -5.44 5.89
CA ARG A 70 -0.22 -5.10 5.15
C ARG A 70 -0.60 -3.63 5.28
N GLN A 71 -0.50 -3.06 6.49
CA GLN A 71 -0.73 -1.63 6.72
C GLN A 71 0.25 -0.78 5.92
N TYR A 72 1.53 -1.15 5.87
CA TYR A 72 2.52 -0.47 5.04
C TYR A 72 2.18 -0.59 3.55
N ILE A 73 1.77 -1.76 3.05
CA ILE A 73 1.33 -1.93 1.65
C ILE A 73 0.19 -0.95 1.32
N THR A 74 -0.83 -0.84 2.18
CA THR A 74 -1.93 0.11 2.02
C THR A 74 -1.42 1.56 2.01
N LYS A 75 -0.54 1.91 2.95
CA LYS A 75 0.08 3.24 3.03
C LYS A 75 0.88 3.58 1.77
N PHE A 76 1.58 2.62 1.17
CA PHE A 76 2.28 2.80 -0.12
C PHE A 76 1.31 3.06 -1.28
N ILE A 77 0.14 2.41 -1.29
CA ILE A 77 -0.91 2.66 -2.29
C ILE A 77 -1.46 4.09 -2.14
N GLU A 78 -1.72 4.53 -0.91
CA GLU A 78 -2.17 5.89 -0.60
C GLU A 78 -1.14 6.94 -1.02
N MET A 79 0.12 6.77 -0.62
CA MET A 79 1.22 7.67 -1.00
C MET A 79 1.38 7.77 -2.52
N ARG A 80 1.27 6.64 -3.24
CA ARG A 80 1.26 6.63 -4.71
C ARG A 80 0.09 7.45 -5.25
N SER A 81 -1.12 7.26 -4.71
CA SER A 81 -2.31 8.01 -5.13
C SER A 81 -2.12 9.52 -4.92
N HIS A 82 -1.56 9.93 -3.78
CA HIS A 82 -1.23 11.33 -3.51
C HIS A 82 -0.22 11.89 -4.51
N LEU A 83 0.86 11.16 -4.81
CA LEU A 83 1.83 11.58 -5.83
C LEU A 83 1.21 11.69 -7.23
N GLN A 84 0.32 10.77 -7.60
CA GLN A 84 -0.45 10.85 -8.84
C GLN A 84 -1.36 12.09 -8.87
N GLY A 85 -2.03 12.39 -7.75
CA GLY A 85 -2.81 13.63 -7.58
C GLY A 85 -1.95 14.88 -7.76
N CYS A 86 -0.76 14.91 -7.16
CA CYS A 86 0.21 16.00 -7.35
C CYS A 86 0.67 16.12 -8.81
N ALA A 87 0.90 15.00 -9.52
CA ALA A 87 1.24 15.01 -10.93
C ALA A 87 0.12 15.59 -11.81
N LEU A 88 -1.14 15.30 -11.49
CA LEU A 88 -2.31 15.86 -12.17
C LEU A 88 -2.43 17.37 -11.90
N LYS A 89 -2.29 17.82 -10.64
CA LYS A 89 -2.25 19.24 -10.29
C LYS A 89 -1.14 19.98 -11.05
N LEU A 90 0.05 19.38 -11.12
CA LEU A 90 1.19 19.94 -11.87
C LEU A 90 0.90 20.04 -13.38
N GLN A 91 0.15 19.08 -13.94
CA GLN A 91 -0.30 19.14 -15.32
C GLN A 91 -1.29 20.29 -15.55
N THR A 92 -2.20 20.54 -14.62
CA THR A 92 -3.10 21.69 -14.64
C THR A 92 -2.32 23.01 -14.61
N VAL A 93 -1.33 23.14 -13.72
CA VAL A 93 -0.44 24.32 -13.66
C VAL A 93 0.29 24.55 -14.98
N LYS A 94 0.78 23.47 -15.63
CA LYS A 94 1.42 23.57 -16.95
C LYS A 94 0.46 24.11 -18.03
N SER A 95 -0.80 23.67 -18.02
CA SER A 95 -1.82 24.16 -18.95
C SER A 95 -2.15 25.63 -18.69
N HIS A 96 -2.28 26.03 -17.41
CA HIS A 96 -2.46 27.44 -17.04
C HIS A 96 -1.28 28.31 -17.48
N GLN A 97 -0.04 27.83 -17.33
CA GLN A 97 1.12 28.55 -17.81
C GLN A 97 1.07 28.77 -19.34
N ALA A 98 0.72 27.74 -20.11
CA ALA A 98 0.60 27.85 -21.56
C ALA A 98 -0.52 28.83 -21.97
N MET A 99 -1.64 28.82 -21.24
CA MET A 99 -2.72 29.78 -21.42
C MET A 99 -2.27 31.21 -21.09
N ALA A 100 -1.57 31.41 -19.97
CA ALA A 100 -1.02 32.70 -19.58
C ALA A 100 -0.01 33.22 -20.62
N GLU A 101 0.86 32.36 -21.16
CA GLU A 101 1.81 32.72 -22.22
C GLU A 101 1.09 33.12 -23.52
N ALA A 102 0.05 32.37 -23.91
CA ALA A 102 -0.79 32.71 -25.07
C ALA A 102 -1.54 34.03 -24.86
N MET A 103 -2.15 34.22 -23.70
CA MET A 103 -2.82 35.47 -23.32
C MET A 103 -1.85 36.64 -23.26
N GLN A 104 -0.63 36.45 -22.78
CA GLN A 104 0.41 37.48 -22.77
C GLN A 104 0.81 37.87 -24.19
N ASN A 105 0.95 36.91 -25.11
CA ASN A 105 1.27 37.20 -26.51
C ASN A 105 0.09 37.89 -27.23
N THR A 106 -1.14 37.45 -26.97
CA THR A 106 -2.35 38.11 -27.46
C THR A 106 -2.52 39.49 -26.87
N ALA A 107 -2.24 39.70 -25.58
CA ALA A 107 -2.26 41.01 -24.92
C ALA A 107 -1.15 41.93 -25.45
N LYS A 108 0.02 41.40 -25.82
CA LYS A 108 1.06 42.17 -26.53
C LYS A 108 0.58 42.57 -27.93
N ALA A 109 -0.08 41.68 -28.66
CA ALA A 109 -0.66 41.98 -29.97
C ALA A 109 -1.82 42.99 -29.86
N MET A 110 -2.73 42.78 -28.92
CA MET A 110 -3.80 43.70 -28.55
C MET A 110 -3.25 45.01 -27.99
N GLY A 111 -2.12 45.04 -27.29
CA GLY A 111 -1.49 46.27 -26.79
C GLY A 111 -0.90 47.10 -27.94
N LYS A 112 -0.30 46.43 -28.93
CA LYS A 112 0.07 47.06 -30.21
C LYS A 112 -1.16 47.55 -30.98
N MET A 113 -2.31 46.86 -30.86
CA MET A 113 -3.60 47.26 -31.45
C MET A 113 -4.36 48.32 -30.62
N ASN A 114 -4.17 48.38 -29.31
CA ASN A 114 -4.82 49.29 -28.34
C ASN A 114 -4.11 50.64 -28.29
N LYS A 115 -2.82 50.69 -28.65
CA LYS A 115 -2.20 51.93 -29.13
C LYS A 115 -2.94 52.54 -30.34
N ALA A 116 -3.82 51.79 -31.02
CA ALA A 116 -4.79 52.32 -31.97
C ALA A 116 -6.23 52.44 -31.41
N VAL A 117 -6.67 51.69 -30.37
CA VAL A 117 -8.03 51.81 -29.76
C VAL A 117 -8.13 51.30 -28.28
N ASN A 118 -8.42 52.22 -27.34
CA ASN A 118 -8.74 52.28 -25.87
C ASN A 118 -8.88 51.05 -24.89
N VAL A 119 -8.58 51.34 -23.58
CA VAL A 119 -8.05 50.50 -22.45
C VAL A 119 -8.97 49.81 -21.38
N PRO A 120 -10.32 49.90 -21.28
CA PRO A 120 -11.04 49.51 -20.04
C PRO A 120 -11.14 48.03 -19.62
N THR A 121 -10.75 47.05 -20.43
CA THR A 121 -11.04 45.61 -20.17
C THR A 121 -9.97 44.90 -19.33
N ILE A 122 -8.74 45.42 -19.27
CA ILE A 122 -7.60 44.77 -18.61
C ILE A 122 -7.72 44.84 -17.08
N THR A 123 -8.31 45.89 -16.51
CA THR A 123 -8.51 46.06 -15.06
C THR A 123 -9.51 45.06 -14.47
N LYS A 124 -10.50 44.63 -15.26
CA LYS A 124 -11.50 43.63 -14.83
C LYS A 124 -10.88 42.24 -14.67
N MET A 125 -9.97 41.87 -15.58
CA MET A 125 -9.34 40.54 -15.59
C MET A 125 -8.35 40.35 -14.45
N MET A 126 -7.67 41.42 -14.00
CA MET A 126 -6.79 41.36 -12.82
C MET A 126 -7.59 41.24 -11.52
N ALA A 127 -8.74 41.91 -11.41
CA ALA A 127 -9.60 41.82 -10.23
C ALA A 127 -10.26 40.43 -10.08
N GLU A 128 -10.58 39.76 -11.18
CA GLU A 128 -11.11 38.39 -11.16
C GLU A 128 -10.04 37.36 -10.78
N PHE A 129 -8.79 37.57 -11.21
CA PHE A 129 -7.65 36.69 -10.87
C PHE A 129 -7.28 36.75 -9.38
N GLU A 130 -7.25 37.94 -8.77
CA GLU A 130 -6.97 38.08 -7.32
C GLU A 130 -8.03 37.39 -6.45
N LYS A 131 -9.29 37.40 -6.89
CA LYS A 131 -10.40 36.77 -6.17
C LYS A 131 -10.32 35.24 -6.19
N GLU A 132 -9.79 34.66 -7.25
CA GLU A 132 -9.70 33.21 -7.41
C GLU A 132 -8.47 32.63 -6.71
N ASN A 133 -7.39 33.42 -6.62
CA ASN A 133 -6.18 33.05 -5.87
C ASN A 133 -6.43 32.96 -4.36
N ALA A 134 -7.18 33.91 -3.79
CA ALA A 134 -7.57 33.91 -2.37
C ALA A 134 -8.43 32.70 -1.96
N ARG A 135 -9.12 32.06 -2.93
CA ARG A 135 -9.95 30.87 -2.68
C ARG A 135 -9.11 29.59 -2.54
N THR A 136 -7.89 29.59 -3.07
CA THR A 136 -7.00 28.43 -3.06
C THR A 136 -6.22 28.32 -1.74
N ASP A 137 -5.89 29.44 -1.10
CA ASP A 137 -5.17 29.47 0.18
C ASP A 137 -6.07 28.99 1.34
N MET A 138 -7.36 29.37 1.37
CA MET A 138 -8.33 28.88 2.37
C MET A 138 -8.53 27.36 2.36
N MET A 139 -8.35 26.69 1.22
CA MET A 139 -8.55 25.24 1.12
C MET A 139 -7.35 24.46 1.65
N GLN A 140 -6.18 25.08 1.81
CA GLN A 140 -4.98 24.44 2.37
C GLN A 140 -5.00 24.42 3.91
N GLU A 141 -5.58 25.43 4.58
CA GLU A 141 -5.71 25.46 6.05
C GLU A 141 -6.65 24.38 6.60
N VAL A 142 -7.75 24.05 5.90
CA VAL A 142 -8.75 23.06 6.39
C VAL A 142 -8.27 21.61 6.25
N MET A 143 -7.22 21.35 5.46
CA MET A 143 -6.75 19.98 5.19
C MET A 143 -5.63 19.51 6.13
N GLY A 144 -5.08 20.40 6.97
CA GLY A 144 -4.03 20.07 7.95
C GLY A 144 -4.56 19.56 9.29
N ASP A 145 -5.64 20.16 9.81
CA ASP A 145 -6.08 19.95 11.20
C ASP A 145 -6.93 18.68 11.44
N ALA A 146 -7.31 17.94 10.40
CA ALA A 146 -8.18 16.75 10.53
C ALA A 146 -7.43 15.40 10.47
N ILE A 147 -6.10 15.42 10.26
CA ILE A 147 -5.30 14.21 10.00
C ILE A 147 -4.43 13.80 11.20
N ASP A 148 -4.11 14.72 12.11
CA ASP A 148 -3.23 14.43 13.27
C ASP A 148 -3.96 13.87 14.51
N ASP A 149 -5.29 13.96 14.59
CA ASP A 149 -6.07 13.56 15.78
C ASP A 149 -6.54 12.08 15.78
N ALA A 150 -6.16 11.29 14.77
CA ALA A 150 -6.66 9.92 14.57
C ALA A 150 -5.63 8.80 14.82
N LEU A 151 -4.45 9.12 15.37
CA LEU A 151 -3.31 8.21 15.44
C LEU A 151 -2.80 7.88 16.86
N GLU A 152 -3.58 8.18 17.90
CA GLU A 152 -3.33 7.69 19.26
C GLU A 152 -4.28 6.54 19.60
N GLY A 153 -3.80 5.32 19.39
CA GLY A 153 -4.46 4.09 19.83
C GLY A 153 -3.41 3.03 20.14
N GLU A 154 -2.91 3.04 21.38
CA GLU A 154 -2.02 2.02 21.92
C GLU A 154 -2.84 0.74 22.20
N GLY A 155 -2.60 -0.33 21.44
CA GLY A 155 -3.41 -1.55 21.49
C GLY A 155 -3.17 -2.39 22.75
N THR A 156 -4.24 -2.96 23.29
CA THR A 156 -4.21 -3.81 24.50
C THR A 156 -3.90 -5.28 24.17
N GLU A 157 -3.39 -6.04 25.14
CA GLU A 157 -3.00 -7.46 24.98
C GLU A 157 -4.16 -8.36 24.47
N GLU A 158 -5.41 -8.01 24.79
CA GLU A 158 -6.60 -8.69 24.28
C GLU A 158 -6.85 -8.44 22.78
N GLU A 159 -6.47 -7.28 22.26
CA GLU A 159 -6.58 -6.99 20.82
C GLU A 159 -5.55 -7.79 20.04
N GLU A 160 -4.40 -8.06 20.63
CA GLU A 160 -3.35 -8.88 20.01
C GLU A 160 -3.83 -10.31 19.77
N ASP A 161 -4.49 -10.93 20.75
CA ASP A 161 -5.03 -12.29 20.60
C ASP A 161 -6.16 -12.35 19.56
N ARG A 162 -6.99 -11.30 19.48
CA ARG A 162 -8.01 -11.18 18.42
C ARG A 162 -7.38 -11.06 17.04
N ILE A 163 -6.32 -10.25 16.90
CA ILE A 163 -5.59 -10.08 15.64
C ILE A 163 -4.95 -11.39 15.19
N VAL A 164 -4.33 -12.13 16.11
CA VAL A 164 -3.75 -13.45 15.80
C VAL A 164 -4.82 -14.43 15.34
N GLY A 165 -5.97 -14.49 16.03
CA GLY A 165 -7.11 -15.31 15.62
C GLY A 165 -7.59 -14.99 14.21
N GLN A 166 -7.82 -13.70 13.91
CA GLN A 166 -8.22 -13.24 12.58
C GLN A 166 -7.21 -13.62 11.50
N VAL A 167 -5.91 -13.44 11.76
CA VAL A 167 -4.86 -13.81 10.82
C VAL A 167 -4.83 -15.32 10.58
N LEU A 168 -4.98 -16.15 11.61
CA LEU A 168 -5.00 -17.60 11.48
C LEU A 168 -6.23 -18.12 10.71
N ASP A 169 -7.39 -17.51 10.95
CA ASP A 169 -8.63 -17.82 10.24
C ASP A 169 -8.53 -17.43 8.75
N GLU A 170 -8.03 -16.24 8.43
CA GLU A 170 -7.78 -15.81 7.04
C GLU A 170 -6.80 -16.71 6.29
N ILE A 171 -5.80 -17.22 7.00
CA ILE A 171 -4.76 -18.09 6.46
C ILE A 171 -5.27 -19.52 6.24
N GLY A 172 -6.44 -19.86 6.82
CA GLY A 172 -7.11 -21.15 6.67
C GLY A 172 -6.52 -22.23 7.57
N ILE A 173 -5.94 -21.88 8.72
CA ILE A 173 -5.54 -22.85 9.75
C ILE A 173 -6.67 -22.95 10.76
N THR A 174 -7.69 -23.72 10.42
CA THR A 174 -8.60 -24.26 11.43
C THR A 174 -7.80 -25.28 12.25
N PHE A 175 -7.49 -24.96 13.50
CA PHE A 175 -7.02 -25.96 14.47
C PHE A 175 -8.14 -27.01 14.62
N GLY A 176 -8.12 -28.08 13.81
CA GLY A 176 -9.16 -29.10 13.92
C GLY A 176 -9.29 -30.16 12.82
N GLU A 177 -8.81 -29.94 11.60
CA GLU A 177 -8.96 -30.94 10.52
C GLU A 177 -7.63 -31.39 9.96
N GLU A 178 -7.02 -32.36 10.65
CA GLU A 178 -6.31 -33.52 10.07
C GLU A 178 -5.78 -34.41 11.19
N LEU A 179 -6.70 -35.08 11.89
CA LEU A 179 -6.44 -36.43 12.35
C LEU A 179 -7.45 -37.33 11.64
N PRO A 180 -7.05 -38.08 10.59
CA PRO A 180 -7.80 -39.29 10.27
C PRO A 180 -7.70 -40.17 11.51
N ALA A 181 -8.76 -40.16 12.30
CA ALA A 181 -8.98 -41.11 13.37
C ALA A 181 -8.66 -42.48 12.79
N THR A 182 -7.69 -43.14 13.42
CA THR A 182 -7.30 -44.53 13.19
C THR A 182 -8.58 -45.33 12.96
N ALA A 183 -8.87 -45.64 11.70
CA ALA A 183 -9.96 -46.52 11.34
C ALA A 183 -9.69 -47.83 12.07
N GLY A 184 -10.55 -48.14 13.04
CA GLY A 184 -10.46 -49.35 13.82
C GLY A 184 -10.41 -50.53 12.86
N LEU A 185 -9.25 -51.20 12.82
CA LEU A 185 -9.15 -52.57 12.37
C LEU A 185 -9.91 -53.43 13.39
N THR A 186 -11.22 -53.41 13.20
CA THR A 186 -12.14 -54.42 13.67
C THR A 186 -11.63 -55.75 13.16
N VAL A 187 -11.15 -56.58 14.08
CA VAL A 187 -10.86 -57.99 13.86
C VAL A 187 -12.19 -58.63 13.45
N PRO A 188 -12.35 -59.17 12.22
CA PRO A 188 -13.52 -59.95 11.91
C PRO A 188 -13.36 -61.33 12.56
N THR A 189 -14.03 -61.51 13.69
CA THR A 189 -14.39 -62.84 14.20
C THR A 189 -15.34 -63.51 13.23
N ASN A 190 -14.96 -64.62 12.61
CA ASN A 190 -15.92 -65.50 11.95
C ASN A 190 -15.50 -66.97 12.06
N GLY A 191 -16.36 -67.75 12.73
CA GLY A 191 -16.71 -69.11 12.32
C GLY A 191 -15.77 -70.26 12.67
N VAL A 192 -16.20 -71.06 13.66
CA VAL A 192 -15.72 -72.39 14.04
C VAL A 192 -15.85 -73.41 12.89
N ALA A 193 -14.83 -74.26 12.70
CA ALA A 193 -14.97 -75.63 12.18
C ALA A 193 -13.85 -76.55 12.72
N GLU A 194 -14.25 -77.71 13.24
CA GLU A 194 -13.49 -78.71 14.00
C GLU A 194 -12.50 -79.56 13.18
N GLY A 195 -11.28 -79.74 13.71
CA GLY A 195 -10.46 -80.98 13.79
C GLY A 195 -9.91 -81.67 12.52
N PRO A 196 -8.98 -82.66 12.64
CA PRO A 196 -8.23 -83.10 13.82
C PRO A 196 -6.69 -83.21 13.64
N THR A 197 -6.00 -83.22 14.79
CA THR A 197 -4.70 -83.87 15.13
C THR A 197 -3.62 -84.13 14.06
N LYS A 198 -2.39 -83.64 14.35
CA LYS A 198 -1.17 -84.48 14.44
C LYS A 198 -0.06 -83.79 15.25
N VAL A 199 0.39 -84.52 16.27
CA VAL A 199 1.51 -84.29 17.18
C VAL A 199 2.86 -84.63 16.51
N ALA A 200 3.94 -84.02 17.05
CA ALA A 200 5.38 -84.35 16.94
C ALA A 200 6.21 -83.16 16.38
N ALA A 201 7.39 -82.78 16.87
CA ALA A 201 8.21 -83.23 17.99
C ALA A 201 9.27 -82.15 18.29
N VAL A 202 9.71 -82.12 19.54
CA VAL A 202 10.94 -81.45 20.00
C VAL A 202 12.15 -82.29 19.59
N ALA A 203 13.16 -81.66 18.97
CA ALA A 203 14.59 -82.00 18.97
C ALA A 203 15.30 -80.83 18.26
N GLY A 204 16.34 -80.17 18.76
CA GLY A 204 17.42 -80.63 19.59
C GLY A 204 18.69 -80.78 18.73
N GLY A 205 19.65 -79.86 18.90
CA GLY A 205 21.08 -80.12 18.71
C GLY A 205 21.70 -79.77 17.34
N GLY A 206 22.84 -79.07 17.40
CA GLY A 206 23.78 -78.85 16.30
C GLY A 206 24.57 -77.57 16.46
#